data_AF-A0A3N1T2B2-F1
#
_entry.id   AF-A0A3N1T2B2-F1
#
_cell.length_a   1.000
_cell.length_b   1.000
_cell.length_c   1.000
_cell.angle_alpha   90.00
_cell.angle_beta   90.00
_cell.angle_gamma   90.00
#
_symmetry.space_group_name_H-M   'P 1'
#
loop_
_entity.id
_entity.type
_entity.pdbx_description
1 polymer ?
#
loop_
_entity_poly.entity_id
_entity_poly.type
_entity_poly.pdbx_seq_one_letter_code
_entity_poly.pdbx_strand_id
1 'polypeptide(L)'
;MEAERLVAVIRQALARSRGTPDIIAEAWQAQALAQAVGSRLAASGPKELRGEAGGLSEIGGRSNGTLDHPAARAGVARAAQLSEVADPRAALTGLGTLLGEVGIALVGVACETDEQSLYWQCMEAIDAADESTDRVHGMLRLLDERDRERRQDLERSRERDGPHGVLHGPAGPAAGRP
;
A
#
# COMPACT_ATOMS: atom_id res chain seq x y z
N MET A 1 -13.55 -4.19 -9.47
CA MET A 1 -13.87 -3.85 -8.08
C MET A 1 -12.79 -2.94 -7.53
N GLU A 2 -13.16 -2.00 -6.67
CA GLU A 2 -12.22 -1.08 -6.02
C GLU A 2 -11.46 -1.75 -4.88
N ALA A 3 -10.22 -1.32 -4.64
CA ALA A 3 -9.35 -1.84 -3.59
C ALA A 3 -9.99 -1.75 -2.19
N GLU A 4 -10.59 -0.60 -1.85
CA GLU A 4 -11.21 -0.37 -0.54
C GLU A 4 -12.35 -1.35 -0.25
N ARG A 5 -13.14 -1.67 -1.28
CA ARG A 5 -14.22 -2.64 -1.17
C ARG A 5 -13.68 -4.06 -0.93
N LEU A 6 -12.59 -4.43 -1.60
CA LEU A 6 -11.93 -5.71 -1.39
C LEU A 6 -11.34 -5.81 0.02
N VAL A 7 -10.71 -4.75 0.52
CA VAL A 7 -10.23 -4.64 1.90
C VAL A 7 -11.38 -4.88 2.87
N ALA A 8 -12.50 -4.16 2.72
CA ALA A 8 -13.65 -4.29 3.61
C ALA A 8 -14.23 -5.71 3.61
N VAL A 9 -14.31 -6.34 2.44
CA VAL A 9 -14.80 -7.72 2.28
C VAL A 9 -13.89 -8.73 2.99
N ILE A 10 -12.57 -8.61 2.84
CA ILE A 10 -11.61 -9.53 3.48
C ILE A 10 -11.62 -9.31 5.00
N ARG A 11 -11.59 -8.07 5.47
CA ARG A 11 -11.68 -7.77 6.91
C ARG A 11 -12.94 -8.34 7.55
N GLN A 12 -14.09 -8.18 6.88
CA GLN A 12 -15.35 -8.74 7.37
C GLN A 12 -15.33 -10.27 7.42
N ALA A 13 -14.70 -10.91 6.43
CA ALA A 13 -14.56 -12.36 6.40
C ALA A 13 -13.62 -12.85 7.50
N LEU A 14 -12.46 -12.21 7.68
CA LEU A 14 -11.51 -12.48 8.76
C LEU A 14 -12.17 -12.35 10.14
N ALA A 15 -12.94 -11.29 10.37
CA ALA A 15 -13.68 -11.10 11.62
C ALA A 15 -14.76 -12.15 11.89
N ARG A 16 -15.17 -12.89 10.86
CA ARG A 16 -16.18 -13.97 10.95
C ARG A 16 -15.56 -15.36 10.97
N SER A 17 -14.26 -15.48 10.71
CA SER A 17 -13.51 -16.75 10.73
C SER A 17 -13.63 -17.41 12.11
N ARG A 18 -13.93 -18.72 12.13
CA ARG A 18 -14.17 -19.46 13.39
C ARG A 18 -13.13 -20.55 13.65
N GLY A 19 -12.09 -20.63 12.83
CA GLY A 19 -11.02 -21.58 13.03
C GLY A 19 -9.83 -21.31 12.11
N THR A 20 -8.76 -22.04 12.40
CA THR A 20 -7.47 -21.95 11.72
C THR A 20 -7.56 -21.95 10.19
N PRO A 21 -8.30 -22.85 9.52
CA PRO A 21 -8.35 -22.87 8.06
C PRO A 21 -8.95 -21.59 7.46
N ASP A 22 -9.97 -21.02 8.10
CA ASP A 22 -10.61 -19.79 7.66
C ASP A 22 -9.66 -18.59 7.82
N ILE A 23 -8.95 -18.52 8.94
CA ILE A 23 -7.95 -17.45 9.19
C ILE A 23 -6.84 -17.51 8.15
N ILE A 24 -6.30 -18.70 7.87
CA ILE A 24 -5.24 -18.89 6.87
C ILE A 24 -5.73 -18.52 5.47
N ALA A 25 -6.97 -18.88 5.12
CA ALA A 25 -7.55 -18.51 3.84
C ALA A 25 -7.68 -17.00 3.68
N GLU A 26 -8.13 -16.29 4.72
CA GLU A 26 -8.26 -14.83 4.69
C GLU A 26 -6.90 -14.11 4.71
N ALA A 27 -5.91 -14.65 5.42
CA ALA A 27 -4.53 -14.17 5.37
C ALA A 27 -3.95 -14.23 3.96
N TRP A 28 -4.17 -15.35 3.26
CA TRP A 28 -3.77 -15.49 1.85
C TRP A 28 -4.48 -14.49 0.94
N GLN A 29 -5.77 -14.23 1.16
CA GLN A 29 -6.53 -13.26 0.38
C GLN A 29 -6.02 -11.83 0.59
N ALA A 30 -5.62 -11.49 1.82
CA ALA A 30 -4.99 -10.21 2.11
C ALA A 30 -3.63 -10.08 1.40
N GLN A 31 -2.81 -11.13 1.39
CA GLN A 31 -1.53 -11.11 0.69
C GLN A 31 -1.71 -10.98 -0.83
N ALA A 32 -2.65 -11.74 -1.41
CA ALA A 32 -2.98 -11.63 -2.83
C ALA A 32 -3.49 -10.21 -3.18
N LEU A 33 -4.27 -9.58 -2.29
CA LEU A 33 -4.71 -8.20 -2.49
C LEU A 33 -3.53 -7.23 -2.42
N ALA A 34 -2.63 -7.39 -1.45
CA ALA A 34 -1.43 -6.56 -1.33
C ALA A 34 -0.59 -6.60 -2.61
N GLN A 35 -0.35 -7.80 -3.14
CA GLN A 35 0.36 -8.01 -4.40
C GLN A 35 -0.37 -7.33 -5.56
N ALA A 36 -1.69 -7.51 -5.69
CA ALA A 36 -2.48 -6.93 -6.76
C ALA A 36 -2.50 -5.40 -6.71
N VAL A 37 -2.61 -4.80 -5.52
CA VAL A 37 -2.52 -3.35 -5.31
C VAL A 37 -1.12 -2.85 -5.68
N GLY A 38 -0.07 -3.55 -5.25
CA GLY A 38 1.32 -3.28 -5.63
C GLY A 38 1.51 -3.27 -7.14
N SER A 39 1.09 -4.33 -7.84
CA SER A 39 1.20 -4.40 -9.31
C SER A 39 0.45 -3.27 -10.01
N ARG A 40 -0.76 -2.92 -9.54
CA ARG A 40 -1.55 -1.82 -10.12
C ARG A 40 -0.87 -0.46 -9.92
N LEU A 41 -0.36 -0.19 -8.72
CA LEU A 41 0.34 1.06 -8.42
C LEU A 41 1.70 1.16 -9.14
N ALA A 42 2.41 0.04 -9.31
CA ALA A 42 3.64 0.00 -10.09
C ALA A 42 3.38 0.32 -11.57
N ALA A 43 2.29 -0.21 -12.14
CA ALA A 43 1.94 -0.01 -13.55
C ALA A 43 1.34 1.38 -13.85
N SER A 44 0.45 1.86 -12.98
CA SER A 44 -0.42 3.02 -13.28
C SER A 44 -0.40 4.11 -12.21
N GLY A 45 0.25 3.88 -11.07
CA GLY A 45 0.32 4.82 -9.96
C GLY A 45 1.32 5.97 -10.18
N PRO A 46 1.37 6.91 -9.22
CA PRO A 46 2.35 7.99 -9.18
C PRO A 46 3.78 7.44 -9.28
N LYS A 47 4.66 8.14 -9.98
CA LYS A 47 6.02 7.67 -10.28
C LYS A 47 6.83 7.39 -9.02
N GLU A 48 6.60 8.20 -8.00
CA GLU A 48 7.26 8.13 -6.69
C GLU A 48 6.96 6.80 -5.99
N LEU A 49 5.77 6.23 -6.21
CA LEU A 49 5.35 4.99 -5.56
C LEU A 49 5.86 3.73 -6.26
N ARG A 50 6.31 3.82 -7.52
CA ARG A 50 6.53 2.61 -8.36
C ARG A 50 7.58 1.67 -7.79
N GLY A 51 8.62 2.20 -7.13
CA GLY A 51 9.66 1.37 -6.49
C GLY A 51 9.09 0.53 -5.36
N GLU A 52 8.44 1.16 -4.39
CA GLU A 52 7.81 0.47 -3.26
C GLU A 52 6.64 -0.42 -3.69
N ALA A 53 5.85 0.02 -4.67
CA ALA A 53 4.75 -0.77 -5.23
C ALA A 53 5.24 -2.02 -5.96
N GLY A 54 6.39 -1.92 -6.65
CA GLY A 54 7.09 -3.06 -7.23
C GLY A 54 7.51 -4.05 -6.15
N GLY A 55 8.16 -3.57 -5.09
CA GLY A 55 8.52 -4.38 -3.92
C GLY A 55 7.31 -5.10 -3.33
N LEU A 56 6.23 -4.36 -3.03
CA LEU A 56 4.99 -4.91 -2.51
C LEU A 56 4.39 -6.02 -3.39
N SER A 57 4.49 -5.88 -4.73
CA SER A 57 3.97 -6.89 -5.66
C SER A 57 4.73 -8.22 -5.63
N GLU A 58 5.95 -8.23 -5.10
CA GLU A 58 6.82 -9.41 -5.05
C GLU A 58 6.79 -10.13 -3.69
N ILE A 59 6.29 -9.48 -2.63
CA ILE A 59 6.27 -10.04 -1.27
C ILE A 59 5.39 -11.29 -1.23
N GLY A 60 5.92 -12.38 -0.68
CA GLY A 60 5.26 -13.68 -0.64
C GLY A 60 5.20 -14.41 -1.98
N GLY A 61 5.62 -13.82 -3.10
CA GLY A 61 5.67 -14.52 -4.40
C GLY A 61 6.92 -15.40 -4.59
N ARG A 62 7.94 -15.22 -3.74
CA ARG A 62 9.26 -15.87 -3.88
C ARG A 62 9.43 -17.16 -3.09
N SER A 63 8.56 -17.46 -2.13
CA SER A 63 8.64 -18.71 -1.37
C SER A 63 7.76 -19.78 -2.03
N ASN A 64 8.39 -20.88 -2.43
CA ASN A 64 7.77 -22.12 -2.89
C ASN A 64 6.95 -22.84 -1.77
N GLY A 65 6.56 -22.11 -0.73
CA GLY A 65 5.89 -22.53 0.48
C GLY A 65 4.88 -21.49 0.98
N THR A 66 4.47 -20.54 0.13
CA THR A 66 3.19 -19.85 0.33
C THR A 66 2.14 -20.92 0.53
N LEU A 67 1.39 -20.80 1.63
CA LEU A 67 0.21 -21.58 1.98
C LEU A 67 -0.41 -22.22 0.73
N ASP A 68 0.03 -23.44 0.37
CA ASP A 68 -0.57 -24.26 -0.68
C ASP A 68 -1.84 -24.86 -0.08
N HIS A 69 -2.68 -23.97 0.43
CA HIS A 69 -3.90 -24.32 1.08
C HIS A 69 -4.87 -24.69 -0.03
N PRO A 70 -5.53 -25.86 0.01
CA PRO A 70 -6.60 -26.20 -0.93
C PRO A 70 -7.70 -25.11 -1.09
N ALA A 71 -7.84 -24.16 -0.17
CA ALA A 71 -8.65 -22.95 -0.34
C ALA A 71 -8.18 -22.05 -1.51
N ALA A 72 -6.87 -21.97 -1.79
CA ALA A 72 -6.30 -21.31 -2.97
C ALA A 72 -6.65 -22.06 -4.27
N ARG A 73 -6.82 -23.40 -4.21
CA ARG A 73 -7.24 -24.24 -5.35
C ARG A 73 -8.74 -24.16 -5.66
N ALA A 74 -9.55 -23.67 -4.71
CA ALA A 74 -11.01 -23.63 -4.83
C ALA A 74 -11.57 -22.48 -5.71
N GLY A 75 -10.72 -21.58 -6.24
CA GLY A 75 -11.09 -20.74 -7.38
C GLY A 75 -11.19 -19.23 -7.10
N VAL A 76 -10.25 -18.51 -7.73
CA VAL A 76 -10.17 -17.06 -7.95
C VAL A 76 -10.02 -16.22 -6.68
N ALA A 77 -8.78 -15.82 -6.37
CA ALA A 77 -8.49 -14.79 -5.38
C ALA A 77 -9.46 -13.61 -5.58
N ARG A 78 -10.11 -13.13 -4.50
CA ARG A 78 -10.94 -11.91 -4.57
C ARG A 78 -10.11 -10.73 -5.08
N ALA A 79 -8.80 -10.75 -4.79
CA ALA A 79 -7.81 -9.84 -5.37
C ALA A 79 -7.82 -9.78 -6.91
N ALA A 80 -8.15 -10.87 -7.62
CA ALA A 80 -8.25 -10.86 -9.09
C ALA A 80 -9.43 -9.99 -9.59
N GLN A 81 -10.39 -9.67 -8.73
CA GLN A 81 -11.49 -8.75 -9.06
C GLN A 81 -11.06 -7.27 -8.99
N LEU A 82 -9.82 -6.99 -8.56
CA LEU A 82 -9.26 -5.64 -8.51
C LEU A 82 -9.12 -5.08 -9.93
N SER A 83 -9.94 -4.08 -10.24
CA SER A 83 -9.90 -3.39 -11.53
C SER A 83 -9.05 -2.14 -11.48
N GLU A 84 -9.09 -1.42 -10.36
CA GLU A 84 -8.44 -0.12 -10.22
C GLU A 84 -8.15 0.22 -8.75
N VAL A 85 -7.26 1.20 -8.57
CA VAL A 85 -6.96 1.85 -7.29
C VAL A 85 -7.26 3.33 -7.48
N ALA A 86 -8.51 3.74 -7.24
CA ALA A 86 -8.98 5.10 -7.52
C ALA A 86 -8.36 6.13 -6.56
N ASP A 87 -8.36 5.82 -5.25
CA ASP A 87 -7.64 6.59 -4.23
C ASP A 87 -6.49 5.74 -3.65
N PRO A 88 -5.24 5.98 -4.09
CA PRO A 88 -4.08 5.28 -3.55
C PRO A 88 -3.91 5.44 -2.03
N ARG A 89 -4.25 6.60 -1.46
CA ARG A 89 -4.07 6.83 -0.02
C ARG A 89 -5.07 6.00 0.77
N ALA A 90 -6.36 6.09 0.44
CA ALA A 90 -7.40 5.34 1.12
C ALA A 90 -7.19 3.83 0.99
N ALA A 91 -6.85 3.36 -0.22
CA ALA A 91 -6.54 1.96 -0.47
C ALA A 91 -5.35 1.45 0.36
N LEU A 92 -4.24 2.20 0.41
CA LEU A 92 -3.05 1.84 1.18
C LEU A 92 -3.33 1.85 2.69
N THR A 93 -4.04 2.86 3.22
CA THR A 93 -4.42 2.90 4.63
C THR A 93 -5.32 1.72 5.02
N GLY A 94 -6.31 1.39 4.18
CA GLY A 94 -7.16 0.23 4.39
C GLY A 94 -6.37 -1.08 4.35
N LEU A 95 -5.45 -1.21 3.38
CA LEU A 95 -4.60 -2.38 3.24
C LEU A 95 -3.68 -2.57 4.46
N GLY A 96 -3.01 -1.52 4.93
CA GLY A 96 -2.17 -1.59 6.13
C GLY A 96 -2.95 -2.03 7.38
N THR A 97 -4.18 -1.55 7.54
CA THR A 97 -5.07 -2.00 8.61
C THR A 97 -5.38 -3.49 8.50
N LEU A 98 -5.74 -3.96 7.31
CA LEU A 98 -6.03 -5.38 7.06
C LEU A 98 -4.80 -6.26 7.32
N LEU A 99 -3.62 -5.85 6.89
CA LEU A 99 -2.37 -6.60 7.12
C LEU A 99 -2.06 -6.74 8.62
N GLY A 100 -2.27 -5.68 9.39
CA GLY A 100 -2.13 -5.73 10.86
C GLY A 100 -3.14 -6.68 11.52
N GLU A 101 -4.40 -6.67 11.08
CA GLU A 101 -5.43 -7.60 11.59
C GLU A 101 -5.09 -9.07 11.25
N VAL A 102 -4.59 -9.32 10.04
CA VAL A 102 -4.12 -10.63 9.61
C VAL A 102 -2.93 -11.10 10.45
N GLY A 103 -1.94 -10.24 10.67
CA GLY A 103 -0.78 -10.55 11.51
C GLY A 103 -1.19 -10.99 12.91
N ILE A 104 -2.10 -10.25 13.56
CA ILE A 104 -2.61 -10.60 14.89
C ILE A 104 -3.36 -11.95 14.86
N ALA A 105 -4.19 -12.19 13.85
CA ALA A 105 -4.92 -13.45 13.72
C ALA A 105 -3.98 -14.66 13.53
N LEU A 106 -2.92 -14.50 12.73
CA LEU A 106 -1.91 -15.54 12.50
C LEU A 106 -1.07 -15.83 13.75
N VAL A 107 -0.78 -14.83 14.58
CA VAL A 107 -0.14 -15.05 15.89
C VAL A 107 -1.01 -15.95 16.76
N GLY A 108 -2.33 -15.72 16.78
CA GLY A 108 -3.28 -16.59 17.48
C GLY A 108 -3.20 -18.04 17.01
N VAL A 109 -3.23 -18.26 15.69
CA VAL A 109 -3.08 -19.59 15.08
C VAL A 109 -1.75 -20.24 15.46
N ALA A 110 -0.65 -19.49 15.38
CA ALA A 110 0.68 -19.98 15.72
C ALA A 110 0.81 -20.37 17.21
N CYS A 111 0.09 -19.70 18.11
CA CYS A 111 0.06 -20.03 19.53
C CYS A 111 -0.80 -21.26 19.85
N GLU A 112 -1.82 -21.54 19.05
CA GLU A 112 -2.76 -22.66 19.27
C GLU A 112 -2.35 -23.96 18.59
N THR A 113 -1.43 -23.91 17.64
CA THR A 113 -0.99 -25.09 16.88
C THR A 113 0.13 -25.86 17.58
N ASP A 114 -0.05 -27.17 17.72
CA ASP A 114 1.03 -28.11 18.08
C ASP A 114 1.80 -28.61 16.84
N GLU A 115 1.31 -28.32 15.63
CA GLU A 115 1.94 -28.72 14.37
C GLU A 115 3.07 -27.76 13.98
N GLN A 116 4.31 -28.27 13.99
CA GLN A 116 5.51 -27.49 13.68
C GLN A 116 5.49 -26.90 12.25
N SER A 117 4.95 -27.62 11.28
CA SER A 117 4.81 -27.15 9.89
C SER A 117 3.86 -25.95 9.80
N LEU A 118 2.74 -26.00 10.52
CA LEU A 118 1.74 -24.94 10.54
C LEU A 118 2.26 -23.71 11.29
N TYR A 119 2.97 -23.91 12.41
CA TYR A 119 3.67 -22.83 13.11
C TYR A 119 4.60 -22.07 12.16
N TRP A 120 5.49 -22.79 11.45
CA TRP A 120 6.43 -22.16 10.53
C TRP A 120 5.73 -21.43 9.37
N GLN A 121 4.67 -22.01 8.82
CA GLN A 121 3.85 -21.34 7.79
C GLN A 121 3.22 -20.04 8.32
N CYS A 122 2.79 -20.01 9.58
CA CYS A 122 2.28 -18.78 10.19
C CYS A 122 3.39 -17.74 10.35
N MET A 123 4.59 -18.14 10.76
CA MET A 123 5.73 -17.21 10.88
C MET A 123 6.09 -16.56 9.54
N GLU A 124 6.16 -17.34 8.46
CA GLU A 124 6.42 -16.81 7.11
C GLU A 124 5.30 -15.86 6.65
N ALA A 125 4.04 -16.18 6.97
CA ALA A 125 2.91 -15.32 6.63
C ALA A 125 2.87 -14.03 7.45
N ILE A 126 3.28 -14.07 8.72
CA ILE A 126 3.42 -12.89 9.58
C ILE A 126 4.54 -11.99 9.06
N ASP A 127 5.70 -12.55 8.72
CA ASP A 127 6.82 -11.82 8.14
C ASP A 127 6.43 -11.14 6.82
N ALA A 128 5.74 -11.86 5.94
CA ALA A 128 5.21 -11.29 4.70
C ALA A 128 4.19 -10.15 4.94
N ALA A 129 3.35 -10.27 5.97
CA ALA A 129 2.40 -9.21 6.33
C ALA A 129 3.10 -7.97 6.92
N ASP A 130 4.14 -8.17 7.72
CA ASP A 130 4.97 -7.10 8.29
C ASP A 130 5.75 -6.36 7.19
N GLU A 131 6.44 -7.09 6.32
CA GLU A 131 7.15 -6.48 5.18
C GLU A 131 6.16 -5.72 4.27
N SER A 132 4.98 -6.29 4.01
CA SER A 132 3.94 -5.62 3.22
C SER A 132 3.45 -4.33 3.90
N THR A 133 3.32 -4.33 5.22
CA THR A 133 2.93 -3.17 6.02
C THR A 133 3.99 -2.07 5.95
N ASP A 134 5.26 -2.43 6.02
CA ASP A 134 6.37 -1.49 5.86
C ASP A 134 6.38 -0.82 4.48
N ARG A 135 6.15 -1.58 3.40
CA ARG A 135 6.02 -1.01 2.05
C ARG A 135 4.83 -0.06 1.95
N VAL A 136 3.69 -0.43 2.55
CA VAL A 136 2.50 0.41 2.60
C VAL A 136 2.79 1.73 3.31
N HIS A 137 3.45 1.69 4.48
CA HIS A 137 3.86 2.89 5.21
C HIS A 137 4.85 3.74 4.42
N GLY A 138 5.82 3.12 3.74
CA GLY A 138 6.74 3.79 2.83
C GLY A 138 6.01 4.58 1.74
N MET A 139 5.03 3.96 1.08
CA MET A 139 4.21 4.63 0.05
C MET A 139 3.35 5.76 0.62
N LEU A 140 2.74 5.58 1.79
CA LEU A 140 1.96 6.63 2.45
C LEU A 140 2.83 7.85 2.79
N ARG A 141 4.07 7.63 3.24
CA ARG A 141 5.04 8.70 3.49
C ARG A 141 5.41 9.46 2.21
N LEU A 142 5.64 8.75 1.11
CA LEU A 142 5.91 9.38 -0.20
C LEU A 142 4.72 10.21 -0.69
N LEU A 143 3.48 9.74 -0.46
CA LEU A 143 2.28 10.52 -0.75
C LEU A 143 2.22 11.82 0.08
N ASP A 144 2.53 11.74 1.38
CA ASP A 144 2.58 12.92 2.26
C ASP A 144 3.64 13.94 1.81
N GLU A 145 4.83 13.48 1.46
CA GLU A 145 5.94 14.32 0.97
C GLU A 145 5.53 15.07 -0.31
N ARG A 146 5.01 14.34 -1.29
CA ARG A 146 4.48 14.90 -2.54
C ARG A 146 3.34 15.91 -2.32
N ASP A 147 2.43 15.63 -1.38
CA ASP A 147 1.32 16.53 -1.06
C ASP A 147 1.82 17.81 -0.35
N ARG A 148 2.92 17.74 0.43
CA ARG A 148 3.60 18.90 1.01
C ARG A 148 4.30 19.74 -0.06
N GLU A 149 5.04 19.12 -0.96
CA GLU A 149 5.73 19.82 -2.06
C GLU A 149 4.75 20.60 -2.94
N ARG A 150 3.64 19.96 -3.35
CA ARG A 150 2.58 20.64 -4.12
C ARG A 150 2.00 21.85 -3.39
N ARG A 151 1.79 21.76 -2.07
CA ARG A 151 1.30 22.91 -1.29
C ARG A 151 2.31 24.05 -1.27
N GLN A 152 3.59 23.75 -1.07
CA GLN A 152 4.65 24.77 -1.09
C GLN A 152 4.80 25.42 -2.47
N ASP A 153 4.66 24.67 -3.56
CA ASP A 153 4.70 25.23 -4.91
C ASP A 153 3.53 26.17 -5.20
N LEU A 154 2.33 25.83 -4.71
CA LEU A 154 1.16 26.70 -4.82
C LEU A 154 1.34 27.97 -4.00
N GLU A 155 1.92 27.88 -2.79
CA GLU A 155 2.25 29.02 -1.95
C GLU A 155 3.27 29.94 -2.62
N ARG A 156 4.38 29.38 -3.13
CA ARG A 156 5.41 30.12 -3.89
C ARG A 156 4.83 30.80 -5.14
N SER A 157 3.94 30.12 -5.86
CA SER A 157 3.31 30.69 -7.06
C SER A 157 2.37 31.84 -6.69
N ARG A 158 1.62 31.73 -5.59
CA ARG A 158 0.77 32.81 -5.07
C ARG A 158 1.58 34.01 -4.58
N GLU A 159 2.73 33.79 -3.95
CA GLU A 159 3.64 34.87 -3.55
C GLU A 159 4.22 35.60 -4.77
N ARG A 160 4.49 34.88 -5.86
CA ARG A 160 4.98 35.45 -7.12
C ARG A 160 3.92 36.26 -7.88
N ASP A 161 2.68 35.81 -7.87
CA ASP A 161 1.54 36.45 -8.55
C ASP A 161 0.77 37.45 -7.66
N GLY A 162 1.22 37.65 -6.41
CA GLY A 162 0.67 38.65 -5.50
C GLY A 162 0.91 40.09 -5.98
N PRO A 163 0.14 41.07 -5.47
CA PRO A 163 0.14 42.47 -5.94
C PRO A 163 1.45 43.25 -5.72
N HIS A 164 2.50 42.58 -5.23
CA HIS A 164 3.83 43.15 -4.97
C HIS A 164 4.92 42.67 -5.94
N GLY A 165 4.59 41.84 -6.95
CA GLY A 165 5.54 41.21 -7.88
C GLY A 165 6.10 42.06 -9.02
N VAL A 166 5.97 43.40 -9.00
CA VAL A 166 6.53 44.29 -10.04
C VAL A 166 7.44 45.34 -9.42
N LEU A 167 8.76 45.09 -9.39
CA LEU A 167 9.87 46.07 -9.35
C LEU A 167 11.16 45.22 -9.38
N HIS A 168 11.98 45.19 -10.43
CA HIS A 168 12.65 46.32 -11.06
C HIS A 168 13.12 45.93 -12.48
N GLY A 169 12.75 46.73 -13.48
CA GLY A 169 13.45 46.78 -14.77
C GLY A 169 14.76 47.60 -14.65
N PRO A 170 15.71 47.42 -15.59
CA PRO A 170 17.09 47.85 -15.43
C PRO A 170 17.24 49.38 -15.50
N ALA A 171 18.02 49.96 -14.58
CA ALA A 171 18.42 51.36 -14.65
C ALA A 171 19.31 51.58 -15.89
N GLY A 172 18.77 52.27 -16.90
CA GLY A 172 19.52 52.77 -18.05
C GLY A 172 20.47 53.91 -17.67
N PRO A 173 21.53 54.16 -18.45
CA PRO A 173 22.69 54.94 -18.03
C PRO A 173 22.42 56.45 -18.07
N ALA A 174 22.83 57.15 -17.02
CA ALA A 174 22.80 58.61 -16.97
C ALA A 174 23.90 59.19 -17.88
N ALA A 175 23.49 59.79 -19.00
CA ALA A 175 24.33 60.63 -19.83
C ALA A 175 24.61 61.96 -19.12
N GLY A 176 25.88 62.24 -18.85
CA GLY A 176 26.36 63.54 -18.35
C GLY A 176 27.17 64.27 -19.42
N ARG A 177 26.68 65.44 -19.84
CA ARG A 177 27.36 66.58 -20.53
C ARG A 177 26.59 67.85 -20.12
N PRO A 178 27.19 69.06 -20.08
CA PRO A 178 28.05 69.66 -21.11
C PRO A 178 29.55 69.48 -20.93
#